data_AF-A0A0L9UHM5-F1
#
_entry.id   AF-A0A0L9UHM5-F1
#
_cell.length_a   1.000
_cell.length_b   1.000
_cell.length_c   1.000
_cell.angle_alpha   90.00
_cell.angle_beta   90.00
_cell.angle_gamma   90.00
#
_symmetry.space_group_name_H-M   'P 1'
#
loop_
_entity.id
_entity.type
_entity.pdbx_description
1 polymer ?
#
loop_
_entity_poly.entity_id
_entity_poly.type
_entity_poly.pdbx_seq_one_letter_code
_entity_poly.pdbx_strand_id
1 'polypeptide(L)'
;MGHIGSSKDGTKAGMATAMMDIDGDSGDDDLDPTNAEILEEFGGEDAFRYHCKKFSMLFFEEYGLISHQINSYNHYVNVGLQRTFDGFGDLVVTPGFDPSKKGDNEHYRYASIKFGKVKLDKPMVWGGELNNQELKMLPRHARLQRMTYASKMKILVKVQVYVPKKIRSDKFKTGKEEFLDKEILTEDESEIIIGKLPVMVKSDLCWMKGEKDDCEFDHGGYFLIKGAEKTFIAQEQLYLKRLWVINSPGWMIAYKSQMKRNRMVIKLVGNSRNEGGENGDMFLTVYFLSVEVPVWVLFFALGVGSDKDVVDLIGCDNDDVRIQNILLASDCDADKKCGAFRSGRNAVQYLEKCMKGVQFPPPESIEECLEIYVFPGISGLNRKARFLAYMVKGLLLAGRRKCDNRDDFRNKRLELANELLERHFQPEHGHIRTRGWKGSLVWLQLLGTNPLQTMAELRRASQQVQYMGKVGDARYPHPSHWGKVCFLSTPDGENCGLVKNMAVTGLVSTDVSNASESILPTLLDCGKQRQSLPKRSTGFTENEGWTAMNDGDVSDVGDNTDGDTWPLVWRHGAVVDDKEALKPPLVLSERRRKP
;
A
#
# COMPACT_ATOMS: atom_id res chain seq x y z
N MET A 1 52.32 21.90 -34.69
CA MET A 1 52.07 20.82 -35.68
C MET A 1 50.61 20.42 -35.50
N GLY A 2 49.65 21.06 -36.17
CA GLY A 2 49.21 20.74 -37.54
C GLY A 2 48.12 19.67 -37.44
N HIS A 3 46.84 19.85 -37.80
CA HIS A 3 46.29 20.63 -38.91
C HIS A 3 44.89 21.18 -38.61
N ILE A 4 44.72 22.43 -39.05
CA ILE A 4 43.44 23.10 -39.33
C ILE A 4 43.01 22.68 -40.74
N GLY A 5 41.72 22.37 -40.92
CA GLY A 5 41.04 22.22 -42.20
C GLY A 5 39.70 22.93 -42.15
N SER A 6 39.67 24.15 -42.69
CA SER A 6 38.48 24.99 -42.85
C SER A 6 37.69 24.53 -44.07
N SER A 7 36.35 24.48 -43.97
CA SER A 7 35.51 24.89 -45.10
C SER A 7 34.49 25.92 -44.62
N LYS A 8 34.54 27.07 -45.28
CA LYS A 8 33.58 28.17 -45.23
C LYS A 8 32.41 27.78 -46.12
N ASP A 9 31.19 27.84 -45.59
CA ASP A 9 30.06 28.36 -46.33
C ASP A 9 29.08 28.96 -45.32
N GLY A 10 29.00 30.29 -45.34
CA GLY A 10 28.02 31.05 -44.59
C GLY A 10 26.79 31.26 -45.46
N THR A 11 25.68 30.63 -45.08
CA THR A 11 24.35 31.04 -45.50
C THR A 11 23.48 31.20 -44.26
N LYS A 12 22.95 32.41 -44.09
CA LYS A 12 21.95 32.77 -43.09
C LYS A 12 20.74 31.85 -43.24
N ALA A 13 20.39 31.11 -42.20
CA ALA A 13 19.09 30.46 -42.07
C ALA A 13 18.47 30.87 -40.74
N GLY A 14 17.29 31.47 -40.82
CA GLY A 14 16.51 31.96 -39.69
C GLY A 14 16.17 30.84 -38.71
N MET A 15 16.10 31.22 -37.45
CA MET A 15 15.74 30.37 -36.33
C MET A 15 14.25 30.04 -36.44
N ALA A 16 13.91 28.94 -37.11
CA ALA A 16 12.57 28.36 -37.07
C ALA A 16 12.49 27.43 -35.84
N THR A 17 11.63 27.79 -34.89
CA THR A 17 11.16 26.93 -33.81
C THR A 17 10.55 25.66 -34.39
N ALA A 18 11.26 24.54 -34.27
CA ALA A 18 10.70 23.23 -34.56
C ALA A 18 9.76 22.83 -33.41
N MET A 19 8.45 23.00 -33.63
CA MET A 19 7.41 22.31 -32.88
C MET A 19 7.54 20.81 -33.16
N MET A 20 7.57 19.99 -32.12
CA MET A 20 7.46 18.54 -32.25
C MET A 20 5.98 18.21 -32.49
N ASP A 21 5.64 17.84 -33.72
CA ASP A 21 4.33 17.30 -34.06
C ASP A 21 4.16 15.93 -33.40
N ILE A 22 3.25 15.86 -32.42
CA ILE A 22 2.70 14.61 -31.89
C ILE A 22 1.50 14.29 -32.77
N ASP A 23 1.63 13.26 -33.61
CA ASP A 23 0.51 12.69 -34.36
C ASP A 23 -0.44 11.99 -33.37
N GLY A 24 -1.51 12.69 -32.98
CA GLY A 24 -2.64 12.16 -32.23
C GLY A 24 -3.82 11.92 -33.15
N ASP A 25 -4.07 10.66 -33.51
CA ASP A 25 -5.30 10.23 -34.17
C ASP A 25 -6.19 9.51 -33.15
N SER A 26 -7.27 10.18 -32.73
CA SER A 26 -8.62 9.63 -32.57
C SER A 26 -9.46 10.60 -31.71
N GLY A 27 -10.57 11.05 -32.28
CA GLY A 27 -11.33 12.23 -31.85
C GLY A 27 -12.01 12.15 -30.48
N ASP A 28 -11.93 13.29 -29.80
CA ASP A 28 -12.95 13.94 -28.98
C ASP A 28 -12.54 15.42 -28.98
N ASP A 29 -13.19 16.25 -29.79
CA ASP A 29 -12.94 17.69 -29.91
C ASP A 29 -13.52 18.46 -28.70
N ASP A 30 -13.08 18.14 -27.49
CA ASP A 30 -13.10 19.10 -26.40
C ASP A 30 -11.88 20.01 -26.59
N LEU A 31 -12.05 21.08 -27.37
CA LEU A 31 -11.03 22.10 -27.61
C LEU A 31 -10.49 22.59 -26.27
N ASP A 32 -9.32 22.11 -25.87
CA ASP A 32 -8.60 22.68 -24.75
C ASP A 32 -8.40 24.18 -25.03
N PRO A 33 -8.73 25.06 -24.06
CA PRO A 33 -8.75 26.49 -24.29
C PRO A 33 -7.36 26.93 -24.77
N THR A 34 -7.34 27.73 -25.83
CA THR A 34 -6.07 28.21 -26.36
C THR A 34 -5.36 29.06 -25.29
N ASN A 35 -4.02 29.10 -25.31
CA ASN A 35 -3.27 29.95 -24.38
C ASN A 35 -3.75 31.42 -24.40
N ALA A 36 -4.29 31.88 -25.53
CA ALA A 36 -4.88 33.21 -25.67
C ALA A 36 -6.19 33.36 -24.88
N GLU A 37 -7.09 32.38 -24.94
CA GLU A 37 -8.35 32.36 -24.16
C GLU A 37 -8.10 32.34 -22.65
N ILE A 38 -7.12 31.55 -22.20
CA ILE A 38 -6.71 31.53 -20.79
C ILE A 38 -6.19 32.93 -20.37
N LEU A 39 -5.35 33.55 -21.19
CA LEU A 39 -4.79 34.86 -20.87
C LEU A 39 -5.88 35.96 -20.85
N GLU A 40 -6.88 35.89 -21.72
CA GLU A 40 -8.02 36.81 -21.70
C GLU A 40 -8.87 36.65 -20.45
N GLU A 41 -9.14 35.41 -20.00
CA GLU A 41 -9.91 35.13 -18.78
C GLU A 41 -9.24 35.70 -17.52
N PHE A 42 -7.90 35.66 -17.48
CA PHE A 42 -7.12 36.21 -16.35
C PHE A 42 -6.84 37.71 -16.47
N GLY A 43 -7.37 38.41 -17.48
CA GLY A 43 -7.21 39.86 -17.65
C GLY A 43 -5.86 40.29 -18.25
N GLY A 44 -5.26 39.43 -19.08
CA GLY A 44 -3.99 39.65 -19.76
C GLY A 44 -2.77 39.01 -19.07
N GLU A 45 -1.62 39.05 -19.75
CA GLU A 45 -0.40 38.36 -19.31
C GLU A 45 0.14 38.84 -17.95
N ASP A 46 0.09 40.15 -17.70
CA ASP A 46 0.59 40.73 -16.45
C ASP A 46 -0.27 40.32 -15.24
N ALA A 47 -1.59 40.30 -15.43
CA ALA A 47 -2.52 39.87 -14.40
C ALA A 47 -2.36 38.36 -14.15
N PHE A 48 -2.24 37.54 -15.18
CA PHE A 48 -1.96 36.11 -15.04
C PHE A 48 -0.67 35.86 -14.23
N ARG A 49 0.44 36.55 -14.59
CA ARG A 49 1.72 36.42 -13.87
C ARG A 49 1.61 36.83 -12.41
N TYR A 50 0.86 37.89 -12.10
CA TYR A 50 0.59 38.31 -10.73
C TYR A 50 -0.19 37.23 -9.95
N HIS A 51 -1.24 36.66 -10.54
CA HIS A 51 -2.02 35.59 -9.92
C HIS A 51 -1.17 34.34 -9.68
N CYS A 52 -0.36 33.90 -10.65
CA CYS A 52 0.55 32.76 -10.47
C CYS A 52 1.54 32.99 -9.32
N LYS A 53 2.11 34.20 -9.22
CA LYS A 53 3.01 34.56 -8.10
C LYS A 53 2.28 34.52 -6.77
N LYS A 54 1.08 35.12 -6.70
CA LYS A 54 0.26 35.13 -5.48
C LYS A 54 -0.14 33.72 -5.05
N PHE A 55 -0.58 32.89 -5.99
CA PHE A 55 -0.92 31.50 -5.75
C PHE A 55 0.29 30.72 -5.23
N SER A 56 1.46 30.91 -5.83
CA SER A 56 2.69 30.26 -5.38
C SER A 56 3.06 30.64 -3.94
N MET A 57 2.91 31.91 -3.56
CA MET A 57 3.15 32.35 -2.18
C MET A 57 2.16 31.71 -1.21
N LEU A 58 0.85 31.75 -1.52
CA LEU A 58 -0.19 31.15 -0.68
C LEU A 58 0.03 29.63 -0.52
N PHE A 59 0.42 28.94 -1.58
CA PHE A 59 0.73 27.51 -1.54
C PHE A 59 1.84 27.20 -0.53
N PHE A 60 2.94 27.96 -0.53
CA PHE A 60 4.03 27.71 0.41
C PHE A 60 3.74 28.23 1.83
N GLU A 61 2.86 29.22 1.98
CA GLU A 61 2.36 29.64 3.29
C GLU A 61 1.49 28.55 3.94
N GLU A 62 0.66 27.85 3.16
CA GLU A 62 -0.22 26.80 3.64
C GLU A 62 0.51 25.45 3.84
N TYR A 63 1.19 24.96 2.80
CA TYR A 63 1.80 23.63 2.82
C TYR A 63 3.24 23.62 3.32
N GLY A 64 3.96 24.74 3.22
CA GLY A 64 5.39 24.78 3.49
C GLY A 64 6.22 23.84 2.60
N LEU A 65 7.53 23.79 2.86
CA LEU A 65 8.45 23.00 2.07
C LEU A 65 8.70 21.58 2.62
N ILE A 66 8.36 21.26 3.86
CA ILE A 66 8.69 19.94 4.45
C ILE A 66 7.47 19.29 5.12
N SER A 67 6.27 19.68 4.68
CA SER A 67 5.03 19.12 5.20
C SER A 67 4.98 17.61 5.10
N HIS A 68 5.52 16.99 4.03
CA HIS A 68 5.52 15.54 3.88
C HIS A 68 6.20 14.82 5.06
N GLN A 69 7.35 15.30 5.55
CA GLN A 69 8.05 14.69 6.69
C GLN A 69 7.26 14.88 7.99
N ILE A 70 6.82 16.11 8.24
CA ILE A 70 6.15 16.48 9.50
C ILE A 70 4.77 15.83 9.58
N ASN A 71 3.97 15.91 8.52
CA ASN A 71 2.64 15.32 8.44
C ASN A 71 2.71 13.79 8.56
N SER A 72 3.67 13.16 7.89
CA SER A 72 3.91 11.71 8.01
C SER A 72 4.22 11.33 9.45
N TYR A 73 5.18 12.00 10.10
CA TYR A 73 5.52 11.73 11.50
C TYR A 73 4.33 11.98 12.46
N ASN A 74 3.59 13.07 12.26
CA ASN A 74 2.40 13.38 13.06
C ASN A 74 1.31 12.32 12.89
N HIS A 75 1.08 11.84 11.67
CA HIS A 75 0.16 10.75 11.40
C HIS A 75 0.57 9.46 12.13
N TYR A 76 1.86 9.13 12.13
CA TYR A 76 2.38 8.01 12.91
C TYR A 76 2.14 8.17 14.41
N VAL A 77 2.48 9.32 14.98
CA VAL A 77 2.30 9.58 16.42
C VAL A 77 0.83 9.51 16.84
N ASN A 78 -0.07 10.03 16.02
CA ASN A 78 -1.49 10.13 16.35
C ASN A 78 -2.27 8.84 16.08
N VAL A 79 -1.96 8.13 14.99
CA VAL A 79 -2.73 6.96 14.51
C VAL A 79 -1.85 5.72 14.39
N GLY A 80 -0.72 5.82 13.69
CA GLY A 80 0.13 4.67 13.35
C GLY A 80 0.68 3.92 14.56
N LEU A 81 1.06 4.64 15.62
CA LEU A 81 1.60 4.06 16.84
C LEU A 81 0.56 3.22 17.58
N GLN A 82 -0.67 3.73 17.74
CA GLN A 82 -1.75 2.96 18.36
C GLN A 82 -2.09 1.72 17.52
N ARG A 83 -2.20 1.88 16.19
CA ARG A 83 -2.42 0.77 15.25
C ARG A 83 -1.35 -0.31 15.38
N THR A 84 -0.08 0.09 15.55
CA THR A 84 1.01 -0.86 15.72
C THR A 84 0.86 -1.67 17.00
N PHE A 85 0.45 -1.03 18.11
CA PHE A 85 0.24 -1.71 19.38
C PHE A 85 -1.02 -2.59 19.37
N ASP A 86 -2.09 -2.15 18.73
CA ASP A 86 -3.31 -2.94 18.54
C ASP A 86 -3.03 -4.19 17.69
N GLY A 87 -2.12 -4.06 16.70
CA GLY A 87 -1.69 -5.15 15.83
C GLY A 87 -0.92 -6.27 16.52
N PHE A 88 -0.34 -6.06 17.71
CA PHE A 88 0.29 -7.16 18.47
C PHE A 88 -0.73 -8.18 18.98
N GLY A 89 -2.00 -7.79 19.14
CA GLY A 89 -3.04 -8.63 19.72
C GLY A 89 -2.76 -9.06 21.17
N ASP A 90 -3.42 -10.13 21.61
CA ASP A 90 -3.24 -10.70 22.94
C ASP A 90 -1.97 -11.58 22.98
N LEU A 91 -0.98 -11.16 23.76
CA LEU A 91 0.23 -11.95 23.96
C LEU A 91 -0.03 -13.01 25.04
N VAL A 92 -0.19 -14.26 24.61
CA VAL A 92 -0.34 -15.40 25.51
C VAL A 92 1.03 -15.93 25.94
N VAL A 93 1.30 -15.88 27.24
CA VAL A 93 2.48 -16.46 27.86
C VAL A 93 2.14 -17.86 28.35
N THR A 94 2.76 -18.86 27.73
CA THR A 94 2.66 -20.27 28.17
C THR A 94 3.86 -20.64 29.02
N PRO A 95 3.69 -21.35 30.16
CA PRO A 95 4.82 -21.83 30.92
C PRO A 95 5.62 -22.86 30.12
N GLY A 96 6.95 -22.85 30.27
CA GLY A 96 7.85 -23.73 29.51
C GLY A 96 7.95 -25.16 30.04
N PHE A 97 7.30 -25.47 31.17
CA PHE A 97 7.33 -26.77 31.83
C PHE A 97 5.91 -27.30 31.95
N ASP A 98 5.62 -28.49 31.42
CA ASP A 98 4.30 -29.13 31.46
C ASP A 98 4.23 -30.19 32.59
N PRO A 99 3.64 -29.88 33.75
CA PRO A 99 3.52 -30.80 34.89
C PRO A 99 2.42 -31.87 34.69
N SER A 100 1.64 -31.83 33.61
CA SER A 100 0.59 -32.84 33.32
C SER A 100 1.13 -34.26 33.25
N LYS A 101 2.45 -34.42 33.04
CA LYS A 101 3.16 -35.70 33.07
C LYS A 101 3.39 -36.26 34.49
N LYS A 102 3.08 -35.51 35.56
CA LYS A 102 3.28 -35.89 36.98
C LYS A 102 2.00 -35.93 37.83
N GLY A 103 0.83 -35.64 37.28
CA GLY A 103 -0.46 -35.83 37.96
C GLY A 103 -0.99 -34.65 38.77
N ASP A 104 -0.27 -33.52 38.87
CA ASP A 104 -0.73 -32.31 39.53
C ASP A 104 -1.31 -31.31 38.51
N ASN A 105 -2.60 -31.44 38.19
CA ASN A 105 -3.30 -30.57 37.23
C ASN A 105 -3.85 -29.26 37.84
N GLU A 106 -3.73 -29.04 39.14
CA GLU A 106 -4.49 -27.98 39.84
C GLU A 106 -3.80 -26.60 39.90
N HIS A 107 -2.55 -26.44 39.45
CA HIS A 107 -1.77 -25.21 39.67
C HIS A 107 -1.20 -24.55 38.41
N TYR A 108 -1.70 -24.89 37.21
CA TYR A 108 -1.15 -24.36 35.96
C TYR A 108 -1.78 -23.03 35.56
N ARG A 109 -0.99 -21.95 35.59
CA ARG A 109 -1.44 -20.58 35.30
C ARG A 109 -0.90 -20.12 33.95
N TYR A 110 -1.77 -19.54 33.16
CA TYR A 110 -1.45 -18.83 31.93
C TYR A 110 -1.53 -17.34 32.19
N ALA A 111 -0.78 -16.55 31.42
CA ALA A 111 -0.95 -15.10 31.43
C ALA A 111 -1.30 -14.61 30.02
N SER A 112 -2.25 -13.70 29.93
CA SER A 112 -2.57 -12.93 28.73
C SER A 112 -2.17 -11.49 28.99
N ILE A 113 -1.31 -10.94 28.14
CA ILE A 113 -0.92 -9.53 28.19
C ILE A 113 -1.60 -8.83 27.01
N LYS A 114 -2.39 -7.81 27.31
CA LYS A 114 -3.05 -6.98 26.31
C LYS A 114 -2.56 -5.54 26.41
N PHE A 115 -2.10 -5.00 25.29
CA PHE A 115 -1.74 -3.60 25.18
C PHE A 115 -3.00 -2.76 24.95
N GLY A 116 -3.15 -1.70 25.73
CA GLY A 116 -4.23 -0.73 25.61
C GLY A 116 -3.76 0.56 24.94
N LYS A 117 -4.28 1.69 25.44
CA LYS A 117 -4.00 3.01 24.86
C LYS A 117 -2.54 3.43 25.09
N VAL A 118 -1.91 3.91 24.02
CA VAL A 118 -0.55 4.47 24.02
C VAL A 118 -0.62 5.99 24.21
N LYS A 119 0.24 6.52 25.07
CA LYS A 119 0.41 7.96 25.32
C LYS A 119 1.88 8.34 25.19
N LEU A 120 2.11 9.50 24.59
CA LEU A 120 3.43 10.11 24.46
C LEU A 120 3.43 11.45 25.19
N ASP A 121 4.33 11.59 26.16
CA ASP A 121 4.53 12.86 26.86
C ASP A 121 5.34 13.82 25.98
N LYS A 122 5.21 15.13 26.15
CA LYS A 122 6.16 16.04 25.49
C LYS A 122 7.60 15.79 26.00
N PRO A 123 8.65 16.10 25.21
CA PRO A 123 10.03 15.83 25.62
C PRO A 123 10.42 16.54 26.92
N MET A 124 10.79 15.74 27.92
CA MET A 124 11.24 16.21 29.24
C MET A 124 12.55 15.51 29.62
N VAL A 125 13.41 16.23 30.35
CA VAL A 125 14.67 15.70 30.88
C VAL A 125 14.63 15.77 32.40
N TRP A 126 15.14 14.73 33.05
CA TRP A 126 15.30 14.72 34.50
C TRP A 126 16.38 15.73 34.92
N GLY A 127 16.03 16.67 35.80
CA GLY A 127 16.95 17.72 36.29
C GLY A 127 18.02 17.25 37.27
N GLY A 128 18.11 15.94 37.54
CA GLY A 128 19.06 15.37 38.50
C GLY A 128 18.65 15.61 39.96
N GLU A 129 19.56 15.26 40.87
CA GLU A 129 19.34 15.29 42.33
C GLU A 129 19.10 16.71 42.87
N LEU A 130 19.58 17.74 42.18
CA LEU A 130 19.47 19.14 42.61
C LEU A 130 18.04 19.69 42.57
N ASN A 131 17.23 19.26 41.59
CA ASN A 131 15.89 19.82 41.37
C ASN A 131 14.76 18.79 41.50
N ASN A 132 15.06 17.49 41.54
CA ASN A 132 14.10 16.38 41.68
C ASN A 132 12.82 16.53 40.80
N GLN A 133 12.94 17.23 39.67
CA GLN A 133 11.84 17.63 38.81
C GLN A 133 12.22 17.39 37.35
N GLU A 134 11.21 17.06 36.55
CA GLU A 134 11.32 17.01 35.11
C GLU A 134 11.32 18.42 34.52
N LEU A 135 12.35 18.72 33.75
CA LEU A 135 12.54 19.99 33.06
C LEU A 135 12.13 19.87 31.59
N LYS A 136 11.58 20.95 31.05
CA LYS A 136 11.26 21.09 29.64
C LYS A 136 12.52 20.93 28.79
N MET A 137 12.56 19.92 27.94
CA MET A 137 13.64 19.75 26.98
C MET A 137 13.30 20.54 25.71
N LEU A 138 14.15 21.48 25.30
CA LEU A 138 14.05 22.13 24.00
C LEU A 138 15.06 21.48 23.03
N PRO A 139 14.82 21.54 21.71
CA PRO A 139 15.77 21.04 20.71
C PRO A 139 17.20 21.57 20.90
N ARG A 140 17.37 22.86 21.22
CA ARG A 140 18.68 23.46 21.53
C ARG A 140 19.41 22.80 22.71
N HIS A 141 18.68 22.35 23.74
CA HIS A 141 19.27 21.64 24.88
C HIS A 141 19.82 20.28 24.41
N ALA A 142 19.07 19.57 23.57
CA ALA A 142 19.51 18.28 23.01
C ALA A 142 20.76 18.43 22.14
N ARG A 143 20.84 19.47 21.30
CA ARG A 143 22.03 19.78 20.48
C ARG A 143 23.27 20.03 21.34
N LEU A 144 23.19 20.99 22.25
CA LEU A 144 24.33 21.44 23.06
C LEU A 144 24.83 20.37 24.03
N GLN A 145 23.92 19.61 24.63
CA GLN A 145 24.25 18.59 25.64
C GLN A 145 24.47 17.19 25.03
N ARG A 146 24.50 17.06 23.69
CA ARG A 146 24.64 15.77 22.98
C ARG A 146 23.62 14.72 23.43
N MET A 147 22.40 15.16 23.73
CA MET A 147 21.29 14.29 24.13
C MET A 147 20.40 13.94 22.95
N THR A 148 19.57 12.91 23.11
CA THR A 148 18.50 12.60 22.16
C THR A 148 17.22 13.32 22.57
N TYR A 149 16.64 14.09 21.65
CA TYR A 149 15.36 14.73 21.86
C TYR A 149 14.23 13.70 21.68
N ALA A 150 13.68 13.23 22.80
CA ALA A 150 12.73 12.12 22.79
C ALA A 150 11.63 12.28 23.84
N SER A 151 10.47 11.71 23.53
CA SER A 151 9.28 11.61 24.36
C SER A 151 9.27 10.27 25.10
N LYS A 152 8.74 10.24 26.33
CA LYS A 152 8.48 8.99 27.05
C LYS A 152 7.19 8.36 26.55
N MET A 153 7.25 7.07 26.23
CA MET A 153 6.11 6.27 25.79
C MET A 153 5.53 5.48 26.95
N LYS A 154 4.27 5.78 27.27
CA LYS A 154 3.47 5.15 28.33
C LYS A 154 2.35 4.34 27.69
N ILE A 155 2.14 3.12 28.14
CA ILE A 155 1.09 2.25 27.62
C ILE A 155 0.31 1.67 28.78
N LEU A 156 -1.01 1.66 28.65
CA LEU A 156 -1.86 0.91 29.57
C LEU A 156 -1.73 -0.58 29.24
N VAL A 157 -1.21 -1.37 30.16
CA VAL A 157 -1.05 -2.81 29.99
C VAL A 157 -2.05 -3.52 30.90
N LYS A 158 -2.84 -4.42 30.32
CA LYS A 158 -3.75 -5.30 31.06
C LYS A 158 -3.13 -6.69 31.13
N VAL A 159 -2.87 -7.18 32.33
CA VAL A 159 -2.32 -8.52 32.56
C VAL A 159 -3.39 -9.36 33.23
N GLN A 160 -3.81 -10.43 32.55
CA GLN A 160 -4.77 -11.40 33.08
C GLN A 160 -4.09 -12.73 33.31
N VAL A 161 -4.07 -13.22 34.55
CA VAL A 161 -3.61 -14.56 34.90
C VAL A 161 -4.83 -15.47 34.98
N TYR A 162 -4.85 -16.55 34.21
CA TYR A 162 -6.02 -17.43 34.11
C TYR A 162 -5.65 -18.92 34.09
N VAL A 163 -6.62 -19.76 34.42
CA VAL A 163 -6.55 -21.23 34.29
C VAL A 163 -7.57 -21.67 33.24
N PRO A 164 -7.20 -22.53 32.27
CA PRO A 164 -8.12 -23.00 31.24
C PRO A 164 -9.07 -24.02 31.84
N LYS A 165 -10.38 -23.74 31.78
CA LYS A 165 -11.43 -24.64 32.21
C LYS A 165 -12.15 -25.20 30.99
N LYS A 166 -12.29 -26.52 30.92
CA LYS A 166 -13.08 -27.16 29.86
C LYS A 166 -14.56 -26.97 30.19
N ILE A 167 -15.27 -26.23 29.35
CA ILE A 167 -16.72 -26.09 29.44
C ILE A 167 -17.35 -26.83 28.27
N ARG A 168 -18.37 -27.65 28.54
CA ARG A 168 -19.18 -28.31 27.52
C ARG A 168 -20.20 -27.31 26.97
N SER A 169 -20.11 -26.96 25.69
CA SER A 169 -21.14 -26.17 25.01
C SER A 169 -22.11 -27.03 24.21
N ASP A 170 -23.30 -26.49 24.01
CA ASP A 170 -24.34 -27.08 23.17
C ASP A 170 -23.91 -27.04 21.69
N LYS A 171 -23.69 -28.22 21.10
CA LYS A 171 -23.03 -28.44 19.79
C LYS A 171 -23.69 -27.67 18.63
N PHE A 172 -24.98 -27.33 18.78
CA PHE A 172 -25.80 -26.64 17.78
C PHE A 172 -25.48 -25.14 17.61
N LYS A 173 -24.91 -24.45 18.61
CA LYS A 173 -24.63 -23.00 18.54
C LYS A 173 -23.18 -22.66 18.18
N THR A 174 -22.21 -23.47 18.61
CA THR A 174 -20.77 -23.16 18.48
C THR A 174 -20.00 -24.15 17.60
N GLY A 175 -20.63 -25.23 17.13
CA GLY A 175 -19.99 -26.21 16.25
C GLY A 175 -18.87 -27.05 16.90
N LYS A 176 -18.53 -26.80 18.17
CA LYS A 176 -17.51 -27.54 18.96
C LYS A 176 -18.12 -28.02 20.29
N GLU A 177 -17.80 -29.26 20.66
CA GLU A 177 -18.33 -29.96 21.85
C GLU A 177 -17.65 -29.53 23.16
N GLU A 178 -16.38 -29.15 23.09
CA GLU A 178 -15.59 -28.62 24.21
C GLU A 178 -14.96 -27.30 23.76
N PHE A 179 -15.14 -26.23 24.56
CA PHE A 179 -14.35 -25.01 24.42
C PHE A 179 -13.60 -24.74 25.73
N LEU A 180 -12.37 -24.23 25.60
CA LEU A 180 -11.55 -23.83 26.73
C LEU A 180 -11.95 -22.41 27.11
N ASP A 181 -12.61 -22.28 28.25
CA ASP A 181 -12.91 -20.98 28.84
C ASP A 181 -11.79 -20.55 29.78
N LYS A 182 -11.62 -19.23 29.95
CA LYS A 182 -10.55 -18.65 30.78
C LYS A 182 -11.10 -18.33 32.16
N GLU A 183 -10.75 -19.10 33.19
CA GLU A 183 -11.03 -18.73 34.57
C GLU A 183 -9.97 -17.73 35.05
N ILE A 184 -10.32 -16.44 35.10
CA ILE A 184 -9.42 -15.35 35.49
C ILE A 184 -9.19 -15.39 37.00
N LEU A 185 -7.93 -15.55 37.41
CA LEU A 185 -7.49 -15.54 38.81
C LEU A 185 -7.11 -14.14 39.27
N THR A 186 -6.45 -13.37 38.40
CA THR A 186 -5.93 -12.05 38.74
C THR A 186 -5.94 -11.19 37.48
N GLU A 187 -6.38 -9.95 37.63
CA GLU A 187 -6.36 -8.93 36.59
C GLU A 187 -5.70 -7.68 37.16
N ASP A 188 -4.67 -7.19 36.47
CA ASP A 188 -3.99 -5.94 36.78
C ASP A 188 -4.01 -5.03 35.55
N GLU A 189 -4.33 -3.76 35.78
CA GLU A 189 -4.26 -2.71 34.75
C GLU A 189 -3.34 -1.61 35.23
N SER A 190 -2.16 -1.50 34.61
CA SER A 190 -1.14 -0.54 35.02
C SER A 190 -0.59 0.23 33.82
N GLU A 191 -0.28 1.52 34.03
CA GLU A 191 0.39 2.36 33.02
C GLU A 191 1.90 2.18 33.17
N ILE A 192 2.54 1.62 32.14
CA ILE A 192 3.95 1.26 32.16
C ILE A 192 4.71 2.11 31.13
N ILE A 193 5.90 2.59 31.51
CA ILE A 193 6.82 3.24 30.57
C ILE A 193 7.63 2.15 29.85
N ILE A 194 7.40 1.99 28.56
CA ILE A 194 8.07 0.96 27.75
C ILE A 194 9.36 1.49 27.13
N GLY A 195 9.44 2.78 26.83
CA GLY A 195 10.62 3.34 26.20
C GLY A 195 10.51 4.83 25.89
N LYS A 196 11.39 5.28 24.99
CA LYS A 196 11.40 6.66 24.49
C LYS A 196 11.31 6.68 22.97
N LEU A 197 10.45 7.53 22.42
CA LEU A 197 10.32 7.77 20.99
C LEU A 197 11.03 9.09 20.62
N PRO A 198 12.01 9.09 19.70
CA PRO A 198 12.60 10.33 19.18
C PRO A 198 11.54 11.25 18.59
N VAL A 199 11.58 12.54 18.94
CA VAL A 199 10.59 13.52 18.47
C VAL A 199 11.15 14.33 17.32
N MET A 200 10.39 14.45 16.24
CA MET A 200 10.76 15.28 15.09
C MET A 200 10.64 16.77 15.46
N VAL A 201 11.63 17.57 15.11
CA VAL A 201 11.63 19.02 15.35
C VAL A 201 10.52 19.67 14.50
N LYS A 202 9.75 20.59 15.11
CA LYS A 202 8.53 21.22 14.58
C LYS A 202 7.32 20.30 14.34
N SER A 203 7.36 19.05 14.79
CA SER A 203 6.15 18.19 14.87
C SER A 203 5.18 18.61 15.98
N ASP A 204 4.01 17.99 16.01
CA ASP A 204 2.93 18.28 16.97
C ASP A 204 3.32 18.07 18.43
N LEU A 205 4.18 17.07 18.66
CA LEU A 205 4.69 16.72 19.97
C LEU A 205 5.87 17.61 20.41
N CYS A 206 6.44 18.39 19.48
CA CYS A 206 7.59 19.24 19.76
C CYS A 206 7.18 20.53 20.47
N TRP A 207 7.98 20.96 21.46
CA TRP A 207 7.77 22.23 22.16
C TRP A 207 7.89 23.47 21.26
N MET A 208 8.58 23.37 20.13
CA MET A 208 8.73 24.48 19.18
C MET A 208 7.45 24.75 18.38
N LYS A 209 6.42 23.89 18.43
CA LYS A 209 5.15 24.16 17.76
C LYS A 209 4.39 25.24 18.53
N GLY A 210 4.44 26.48 18.02
CA GLY A 210 3.78 27.65 18.60
C GLY A 210 4.65 28.48 19.54
N GLU A 211 5.93 28.15 19.70
CA GLU A 211 6.91 29.03 20.36
C GLU A 211 7.73 29.80 19.31
N LYS A 212 8.43 30.85 19.75
CA LYS A 212 9.33 31.60 18.86
C LYS A 212 10.45 30.69 18.38
N ASP A 213 10.65 30.63 17.08
CA ASP A 213 11.72 29.85 16.47
C ASP A 213 13.10 30.32 16.93
N ASP A 214 14.01 29.37 17.17
CA ASP A 214 15.42 29.65 17.45
C ASP A 214 16.12 30.26 16.21
N CYS A 215 15.65 29.91 15.00
CA CYS A 215 16.16 30.38 13.71
C CYS A 215 15.03 30.44 12.67
N GLU A 216 14.93 31.53 11.92
CA GLU A 216 13.90 31.72 10.88
C GLU A 216 14.05 30.76 9.70
N PHE A 217 15.26 30.25 9.44
CA PHE A 217 15.55 29.31 8.37
C PHE A 217 15.47 27.84 8.79
N ASP A 218 15.21 27.55 10.07
CA ASP A 218 15.06 26.17 10.55
C ASP A 218 13.63 25.70 10.27
N HIS A 219 13.44 24.91 9.22
CA HIS A 219 12.12 24.40 8.85
C HIS A 219 11.71 23.13 9.61
N GLY A 220 12.56 22.57 10.48
CA GLY A 220 12.29 21.31 11.18
C GLY A 220 12.34 20.09 10.26
N GLY A 221 11.60 19.03 10.60
CA GLY A 221 11.55 17.81 9.76
C GLY A 221 12.71 16.81 9.97
N TYR A 222 13.45 16.96 11.06
CA TYR A 222 14.55 16.07 11.45
C TYR A 222 14.50 15.73 12.94
N PHE A 223 15.34 14.80 13.36
CA PHE A 223 15.46 14.28 14.70
C PHE A 223 16.83 14.66 15.28
N LEU A 224 16.87 14.85 16.60
CA LEU A 224 18.11 15.07 17.33
C LEU A 224 18.47 13.80 18.08
N ILE A 225 19.50 13.10 17.65
CA ILE A 225 19.96 11.85 18.24
C ILE A 225 21.41 12.02 18.70
N LYS A 226 21.63 11.97 20.03
CA LYS A 226 22.95 12.23 20.64
C LYS A 226 23.56 13.56 20.18
N GLY A 227 22.74 14.60 20.05
CA GLY A 227 23.13 15.92 19.55
C GLY A 227 23.30 16.05 18.03
N ALA A 228 23.28 14.94 17.28
CA ALA A 228 23.37 14.98 15.82
C ALA A 228 21.98 15.11 15.18
N GLU A 229 21.90 15.96 14.16
CA GLU A 229 20.70 16.14 13.34
C GLU A 229 20.59 15.05 12.29
N LYS A 230 19.47 14.33 12.29
CA LYS A 230 19.23 13.18 11.41
C LYS A 230 17.84 13.23 10.81
N THR A 231 17.69 12.87 9.54
CA THR A 231 16.38 12.76 8.89
C THR A 231 16.21 11.42 8.19
N PHE A 232 14.96 11.06 7.93
CA PHE A 232 14.62 9.92 7.09
C PHE A 232 14.68 10.33 5.63
N ILE A 233 15.35 9.50 4.82
CA ILE A 233 15.27 9.61 3.37
C ILE A 233 13.99 8.87 2.94
N ALA A 234 13.15 9.53 2.14
CA ALA A 234 11.96 8.90 1.58
C ALA A 234 12.37 7.71 0.70
N GLN A 235 11.75 6.54 0.88
CA GLN A 235 12.07 5.36 0.08
C GLN A 235 11.03 5.15 -1.01
N GLU A 236 11.46 5.21 -2.27
CA GLU A 236 10.62 4.91 -3.42
C GLU A 236 10.48 3.39 -3.56
N GLN A 237 9.27 2.88 -3.36
CA GLN A 237 8.90 1.48 -3.42
C GLN A 237 7.82 1.24 -4.47
N LEU A 238 7.74 -0.01 -4.97
CA LEU A 238 6.66 -0.41 -5.88
C LEU A 238 5.32 -0.48 -5.15
N TYR A 239 4.26 -0.04 -5.79
CA TYR A 239 2.90 -0.19 -5.29
C TYR A 239 2.45 -1.66 -5.41
N LEU A 240 2.29 -2.32 -4.27
CA LEU A 240 2.04 -3.76 -4.21
C LEU A 240 0.55 -4.14 -4.27
N LYS A 241 -0.37 -3.24 -3.90
CA LYS A 241 -1.82 -3.54 -3.87
C LYS A 241 -2.48 -3.60 -5.26
N ARG A 242 -1.77 -3.22 -6.32
CA ARG A 242 -2.25 -3.32 -7.71
C ARG A 242 -1.84 -4.65 -8.34
N LEU A 243 -2.65 -5.14 -9.29
CA LEU A 243 -2.27 -6.26 -10.16
C LEU A 243 -1.22 -5.86 -11.19
N TRP A 244 -0.21 -6.71 -11.36
CA TRP A 244 0.90 -6.49 -12.29
C TRP A 244 0.82 -7.40 -13.50
N VAL A 245 0.57 -6.83 -14.67
CA VAL A 245 0.61 -7.55 -15.96
C VAL A 245 2.00 -7.43 -16.57
N ILE A 246 2.63 -8.58 -16.85
CA ILE A 246 4.02 -8.68 -17.32
C ILE A 246 4.06 -9.64 -18.52
N ASN A 247 4.89 -9.35 -19.52
CA ASN A 247 5.07 -10.18 -20.73
C ASN A 247 6.53 -10.63 -20.95
N SER A 248 7.34 -10.73 -19.90
CA SER A 248 8.74 -11.16 -20.02
C SER A 248 9.16 -11.91 -18.75
N PRO A 249 9.42 -13.24 -18.82
CA PRO A 249 9.62 -14.08 -20.01
C PRO A 249 8.35 -14.61 -20.71
N GLY A 250 7.15 -14.28 -20.21
CA GLY A 250 5.87 -14.64 -20.82
C GLY A 250 4.72 -13.91 -20.14
N TRP A 251 3.51 -14.06 -20.66
CA TRP A 251 2.31 -13.40 -20.13
C TRP A 251 1.97 -13.92 -18.74
N MET A 252 1.97 -13.02 -17.76
CA MET A 252 1.61 -13.31 -16.39
C MET A 252 0.94 -12.12 -15.74
N ILE A 253 0.04 -12.40 -14.80
CA ILE A 253 -0.54 -11.41 -13.90
C ILE A 253 -0.20 -11.77 -12.46
N ALA A 254 0.27 -10.80 -11.68
CA ALA A 254 0.72 -11.02 -10.32
C ALA A 254 -0.01 -10.13 -9.33
N TYR A 255 -0.61 -10.76 -8.31
CA TYR A 255 -0.98 -10.12 -7.05
C TYR A 255 0.23 -10.18 -6.13
N LYS A 256 0.79 -9.00 -5.81
CA LYS A 256 1.98 -8.89 -4.98
C LYS A 256 1.59 -8.52 -3.55
N SER A 257 2.39 -8.99 -2.61
CA SER A 257 2.28 -8.60 -1.21
C SER A 257 3.68 -8.52 -0.59
N GLN A 258 3.81 -7.71 0.46
CA GLN A 258 5.04 -7.63 1.25
C GLN A 258 5.38 -9.03 1.80
N MET A 259 4.39 -9.75 2.32
CA MET A 259 4.53 -11.14 2.75
C MET A 259 4.61 -12.06 1.53
N LYS A 260 5.70 -12.84 1.42
CA LYS A 260 5.90 -13.77 0.30
C LYS A 260 4.80 -14.82 0.18
N ARG A 261 4.21 -15.26 1.31
CA ARG A 261 3.13 -16.25 1.36
C ARG A 261 1.82 -15.75 0.74
N ASN A 262 1.58 -14.44 0.77
CA ASN A 262 0.35 -13.81 0.26
C ASN A 262 0.47 -13.42 -1.22
N ARG A 263 1.54 -13.87 -1.91
CA ARG A 263 1.75 -13.59 -3.32
C ARG A 263 1.06 -14.66 -4.15
N MET A 264 0.39 -14.21 -5.20
CA MET A 264 -0.24 -15.11 -6.17
C MET A 264 0.07 -14.65 -7.58
N VAL A 265 0.40 -15.61 -8.45
CA VAL A 265 0.80 -15.34 -9.82
C VAL A 265 0.05 -16.28 -10.74
N ILE A 266 -0.61 -15.75 -11.76
CA ILE A 266 -1.22 -16.54 -12.83
C ILE A 266 -0.36 -16.38 -14.07
N LYS A 267 0.01 -17.49 -14.72
CA LYS A 267 0.79 -17.50 -15.95
C LYS A 267 0.04 -18.17 -17.07
N LEU A 268 0.24 -17.66 -18.28
CA LEU A 268 -0.10 -18.36 -19.50
C LEU A 268 1.09 -19.24 -19.89
N VAL A 269 0.88 -20.55 -19.92
CA VAL A 269 1.91 -21.56 -20.21
C VAL A 269 1.52 -22.29 -21.49
N GLY A 270 2.47 -22.38 -22.43
CA GLY A 270 2.30 -23.19 -23.65
C GLY A 270 2.92 -24.57 -23.48
N ASN A 271 2.28 -25.58 -24.07
CA ASN A 271 2.88 -26.91 -24.17
C ASN A 271 4.04 -26.88 -25.19
N SER A 272 5.29 -26.99 -24.74
CA SER A 272 6.45 -27.18 -25.62
C SER A 272 6.59 -28.65 -26.05
N ARG A 273 5.56 -29.19 -26.70
CA ARG A 273 5.64 -30.49 -27.39
C ARG A 273 4.82 -30.42 -28.66
N ASN A 274 5.49 -30.10 -29.76
CA ASN A 274 5.47 -30.85 -31.02
C ASN A 274 6.55 -30.28 -31.94
N GLU A 275 7.47 -31.12 -32.42
CA GLU A 275 8.46 -30.82 -33.46
C GLU A 275 7.80 -30.67 -34.85
N GLY A 276 6.70 -29.91 -34.92
CA GLY A 276 5.93 -29.71 -36.13
C GLY A 276 4.98 -28.54 -35.95
N GLY A 277 5.48 -27.33 -36.23
CA GLY A 277 4.77 -26.18 -36.81
C GLY A 277 3.46 -25.63 -36.20
N GLU A 278 2.82 -26.29 -35.25
CA GLU A 278 1.57 -25.85 -34.64
C GLU A 278 1.85 -25.34 -33.23
N ASN A 279 1.48 -24.08 -32.98
CA ASN A 279 1.55 -23.48 -31.65
C ASN A 279 0.76 -24.37 -30.68
N GLY A 280 1.45 -25.06 -29.78
CA GLY A 280 0.81 -25.94 -28.80
C GLY A 280 -0.21 -25.19 -27.94
N ASP A 281 -1.22 -25.93 -27.45
CA ASP A 281 -2.28 -25.37 -26.62
C ASP A 281 -1.69 -24.57 -25.43
N MET A 282 -2.24 -23.36 -25.25
CA MET A 282 -1.91 -22.46 -24.17
C MET A 282 -2.93 -22.62 -23.05
N PHE A 283 -2.47 -22.80 -21.82
CA PHE A 283 -3.32 -22.99 -20.64
C PHE A 283 -2.86 -22.14 -19.46
N LEU A 284 -3.74 -21.96 -18.48
CA LEU A 284 -3.54 -21.08 -17.34
C LEU A 284 -3.15 -21.86 -16.08
N THR A 285 -2.09 -21.42 -15.41
CA THR A 285 -1.60 -21.99 -14.15
C THR A 285 -1.49 -20.92 -13.07
N VAL A 286 -1.83 -21.28 -11.83
CA VAL A 286 -1.69 -20.44 -10.64
C VAL A 286 -0.50 -20.92 -9.83
N TYR A 287 0.35 -19.99 -9.45
CA TYR A 287 1.39 -20.19 -8.46
C TYR A 287 0.98 -19.53 -7.15
N PHE A 288 0.84 -20.33 -6.11
CA PHE A 288 0.40 -19.92 -4.78
C PHE A 288 1.11 -20.79 -3.73
N LEU A 289 1.62 -20.18 -2.65
CA LEU A 289 2.40 -20.86 -1.59
C LEU A 289 3.53 -21.77 -2.14
N SER A 290 4.24 -21.32 -3.17
CA SER A 290 5.31 -22.08 -3.85
C SER A 290 4.86 -23.38 -4.55
N VAL A 291 3.56 -23.56 -4.75
CA VAL A 291 2.95 -24.67 -5.49
C VAL A 291 2.38 -24.15 -6.80
N GLU A 292 2.45 -24.97 -7.85
CA GLU A 292 1.77 -24.74 -9.12
C GLU A 292 0.47 -25.56 -9.19
N VAL A 293 -0.65 -24.89 -9.44
CA VAL A 293 -2.00 -25.46 -9.44
C VAL A 293 -2.74 -25.00 -10.70
N PRO A 294 -3.47 -25.89 -11.39
CA PRO A 294 -4.36 -25.47 -12.48
C PRO A 294 -5.41 -24.47 -11.98
N VAL A 295 -5.68 -23.42 -12.76
CA VAL A 295 -6.65 -22.36 -12.38
C VAL A 295 -8.02 -22.93 -12.02
N TRP A 296 -8.51 -23.93 -12.78
CA TRP A 296 -9.81 -24.57 -12.54
C TRP A 296 -9.89 -25.26 -11.18
N VAL A 297 -8.84 -25.97 -10.77
CA VAL A 297 -8.80 -26.64 -9.45
C VAL A 297 -8.92 -25.61 -8.33
N LEU A 298 -8.29 -24.43 -8.48
CA LEU A 298 -8.39 -23.37 -7.48
C LEU A 298 -9.80 -22.75 -7.43
N PHE A 299 -10.48 -22.55 -8.56
CA PHE A 299 -11.87 -22.07 -8.57
C PHE A 299 -12.82 -23.02 -7.81
N PHE A 300 -12.71 -24.33 -8.06
CA PHE A 300 -13.52 -25.32 -7.36
C PHE A 300 -13.14 -25.43 -5.87
N ALA A 301 -11.86 -25.28 -5.52
CA ALA A 301 -11.43 -25.20 -4.12
C ALA A 301 -11.96 -23.96 -3.39
N LEU A 302 -12.19 -22.85 -4.11
CA LEU A 302 -12.84 -21.65 -3.58
C LEU A 302 -14.38 -21.75 -3.54
N GLY A 303 -14.97 -22.86 -4.00
CA GLY A 303 -16.39 -23.14 -3.89
C GLY A 303 -17.24 -22.85 -5.14
N VAL A 304 -16.63 -22.62 -6.31
CA VAL A 304 -17.39 -22.49 -7.56
C VAL A 304 -17.94 -23.84 -8.00
N GLY A 305 -19.23 -23.90 -8.34
CA GLY A 305 -19.97 -25.17 -8.50
C GLY A 305 -19.99 -25.76 -9.91
N SER A 306 -19.79 -24.97 -10.96
CA SER A 306 -19.81 -25.47 -12.34
C SER A 306 -18.81 -24.74 -13.24
N ASP A 307 -18.38 -25.39 -14.31
CA ASP A 307 -17.47 -24.80 -15.31
C ASP A 307 -18.10 -23.58 -15.98
N LYS A 308 -19.43 -23.62 -16.17
CA LYS A 308 -20.18 -22.47 -16.70
C LYS A 308 -20.08 -21.27 -15.75
N ASP A 309 -20.23 -21.49 -14.44
CA ASP A 309 -20.08 -20.41 -13.45
C ASP A 309 -18.66 -19.84 -13.47
N VAL A 310 -17.63 -20.67 -13.68
CA VAL A 310 -16.23 -20.19 -13.83
C VAL A 310 -16.10 -19.26 -15.04
N VAL A 311 -16.62 -19.67 -16.21
CA VAL A 311 -16.57 -18.86 -17.44
C VAL A 311 -17.37 -17.57 -17.27
N ASP A 312 -18.58 -17.66 -16.70
CA ASP A 312 -19.44 -16.50 -16.43
C ASP A 312 -18.78 -15.53 -15.43
N LEU A 313 -18.05 -16.02 -14.43
CA LEU A 313 -17.29 -15.20 -13.48
C LEU A 313 -16.11 -14.48 -14.14
N ILE A 314 -15.43 -15.12 -15.09
CA ILE A 314 -14.35 -14.47 -15.87
C ILE A 314 -14.94 -13.38 -16.76
N GLY A 315 -16.12 -13.60 -17.34
CA GLY A 315 -16.88 -12.59 -18.06
C GLY A 315 -16.09 -11.96 -19.22
N CYS A 316 -15.38 -12.79 -19.98
CA CYS A 316 -14.78 -12.39 -21.26
C CYS A 316 -15.86 -12.43 -22.36
N ASP A 317 -15.72 -11.58 -23.38
CA ASP A 317 -16.66 -11.58 -24.52
C ASP A 317 -16.60 -12.93 -25.24
N ASN A 318 -17.78 -13.53 -25.45
CA ASN A 318 -17.91 -14.86 -26.01
C ASN A 318 -17.51 -14.94 -27.49
N ASP A 319 -17.20 -13.82 -28.15
CA ASP A 319 -16.88 -13.80 -29.57
C ASP A 319 -15.41 -14.14 -29.86
N ASP A 320 -14.53 -14.11 -28.85
CA ASP A 320 -13.09 -14.25 -29.03
C ASP A 320 -12.65 -15.73 -28.94
N VAL A 321 -12.62 -16.42 -30.08
CA VAL A 321 -12.27 -17.86 -30.21
C VAL A 321 -10.95 -18.22 -29.51
N ARG A 322 -9.96 -17.30 -29.53
CA ARG A 322 -8.67 -17.50 -28.86
C ARG A 322 -8.82 -17.66 -27.35
N ILE A 323 -9.66 -16.84 -26.73
CA ILE A 323 -9.90 -16.90 -25.28
C ILE A 323 -10.63 -18.20 -24.95
N GLN A 324 -11.63 -18.57 -25.74
CA GLN A 324 -12.34 -19.84 -25.56
C GLN A 324 -11.41 -21.05 -25.62
N ASN A 325 -10.50 -21.09 -26.58
CA ASN A 325 -9.51 -22.17 -26.71
C ASN A 325 -8.60 -22.24 -25.48
N ILE A 326 -8.13 -21.10 -24.96
CA ILE A 326 -7.30 -21.07 -23.74
C ILE A 326 -8.07 -21.59 -22.53
N LEU A 327 -9.34 -21.19 -22.37
CA LEU A 327 -10.18 -21.63 -21.26
C LEU A 327 -10.43 -23.14 -21.35
N LEU A 328 -10.77 -23.65 -22.54
CA LEU A 328 -11.00 -25.08 -22.78
C LEU A 328 -9.73 -25.91 -22.56
N ALA A 329 -8.57 -25.44 -23.02
CA ALA A 329 -7.29 -26.09 -22.80
C ALA A 329 -6.93 -26.13 -21.31
N SER A 330 -7.24 -25.07 -20.56
CA SER A 330 -7.01 -24.98 -19.11
C SER A 330 -7.87 -25.93 -18.32
N ASP A 331 -9.14 -26.10 -18.72
CA ASP A 331 -10.03 -27.10 -18.14
C ASP A 331 -9.53 -28.53 -18.41
N CYS A 332 -9.18 -28.82 -19.67
CA CYS A 332 -8.60 -30.11 -20.03
C CYS A 332 -7.31 -30.44 -19.26
N ASP A 333 -6.43 -29.45 -19.04
CA ASP A 333 -5.20 -29.62 -18.24
C ASP A 333 -5.52 -29.92 -16.77
N ALA A 334 -6.54 -29.24 -16.21
CA ALA A 334 -6.99 -29.48 -14.85
C ALA A 334 -7.53 -30.91 -14.67
N ASP A 335 -8.33 -31.40 -15.61
CA ASP A 335 -8.87 -32.77 -15.57
C ASP A 335 -7.78 -33.84 -15.72
N LYS A 336 -6.76 -33.59 -16.57
CA LYS A 336 -5.59 -34.47 -16.72
C LYS A 336 -4.76 -34.57 -15.43
N LYS A 337 -4.58 -33.45 -14.72
CA LYS A 337 -3.75 -33.39 -13.49
C LYS A 337 -4.51 -33.86 -12.25
N CYS A 338 -5.81 -33.54 -12.17
CA CYS A 338 -6.68 -33.86 -11.05
C CYS A 338 -8.00 -34.42 -11.56
N GLY A 339 -8.04 -35.72 -11.87
CA GLY A 339 -9.25 -36.36 -12.36
C GLY A 339 -10.43 -36.18 -11.40
N ALA A 340 -11.61 -35.86 -11.95
CA ALA A 340 -12.85 -35.64 -11.21
C ALA A 340 -12.78 -34.55 -10.12
N PHE A 341 -11.98 -33.49 -10.33
CA PHE A 341 -11.90 -32.35 -9.40
C PHE A 341 -13.25 -31.65 -9.14
N ARG A 342 -14.20 -31.78 -10.07
CA ARG A 342 -15.58 -31.23 -10.00
C ARG A 342 -16.45 -31.84 -8.90
N SER A 343 -16.08 -33.00 -8.37
CA SER A 343 -16.90 -33.74 -7.41
C SER A 343 -16.37 -33.63 -5.99
N GLY A 344 -17.25 -33.32 -5.04
CA GLY A 344 -16.96 -33.37 -3.61
C GLY A 344 -15.82 -32.44 -3.18
N ARG A 345 -14.89 -32.96 -2.35
CA ARG A 345 -13.72 -32.22 -1.85
C ARG A 345 -12.43 -32.55 -2.61
N ASN A 346 -12.55 -33.10 -3.82
CA ASN A 346 -11.39 -33.56 -4.59
C ASN A 346 -10.40 -32.43 -4.92
N ALA A 347 -10.89 -31.25 -5.26
CA ALA A 347 -10.04 -30.07 -5.51
C ALA A 347 -9.22 -29.66 -4.27
N VAL A 348 -9.84 -29.66 -3.09
CA VAL A 348 -9.17 -29.36 -1.81
C VAL A 348 -8.15 -30.44 -1.46
N GLN A 349 -8.49 -31.72 -1.64
CA GLN A 349 -7.57 -32.83 -1.41
C GLN A 349 -6.35 -32.80 -2.35
N TYR A 350 -6.54 -32.38 -3.61
CA TYR A 350 -5.43 -32.17 -4.53
C TYR A 350 -4.49 -31.08 -4.02
N LEU A 351 -5.03 -29.94 -3.59
CA LEU A 351 -4.25 -28.88 -2.96
C LEU A 351 -3.49 -29.39 -1.73
N GLU A 352 -4.11 -30.24 -0.89
CA GLU A 352 -3.47 -30.83 0.29
C GLU A 352 -2.25 -31.63 -0.07
N LYS A 353 -2.38 -32.48 -1.08
CA LYS A 353 -1.29 -33.30 -1.57
C LYS A 353 -0.15 -32.43 -2.09
N CYS A 354 -0.46 -31.39 -2.86
CA CYS A 354 0.55 -30.49 -3.41
C CYS A 354 1.27 -29.67 -2.33
N MET A 355 0.54 -29.16 -1.33
CA MET A 355 1.12 -28.38 -0.23
C MET A 355 1.95 -29.24 0.72
N LYS A 356 1.54 -30.48 1.01
CA LYS A 356 2.35 -31.43 1.81
C LYS A 356 3.68 -31.79 1.13
N GLY A 357 3.77 -31.64 -0.19
CA GLY A 357 4.98 -31.91 -0.97
C GLY A 357 6.03 -30.79 -0.95
N VAL A 358 5.73 -29.59 -0.40
CA VAL A 358 6.70 -28.49 -0.35
C VAL A 358 7.67 -28.63 0.82
N GLN A 359 8.87 -28.04 0.69
CA GLN A 359 9.93 -28.10 1.71
C GLN A 359 9.51 -27.49 3.07
N PHE A 360 8.60 -26.51 3.05
CA PHE A 360 8.10 -25.82 4.25
C PHE A 360 6.57 -25.66 4.15
N PRO A 361 5.79 -26.70 4.46
CA PRO A 361 4.33 -26.63 4.38
C PRO A 361 3.78 -25.65 5.42
N PRO A 362 2.66 -24.97 5.13
CA PRO A 362 1.95 -24.18 6.12
C PRO A 362 1.46 -25.11 7.27
N PRO A 363 1.51 -24.65 8.54
CA PRO A 363 0.99 -25.42 9.67
C PRO A 363 -0.54 -25.44 9.73
N GLU A 364 -1.20 -24.49 9.07
CA GLU A 364 -2.66 -24.35 9.03
C GLU A 364 -3.34 -25.40 8.13
N SER A 365 -4.66 -25.59 8.29
CA SER A 365 -5.45 -26.40 7.35
C SER A 365 -5.56 -25.71 5.98
N ILE A 366 -6.03 -26.40 4.94
CA ILE A 366 -6.14 -25.77 3.61
C ILE A 366 -7.25 -24.74 3.55
N GLU A 367 -8.38 -25.01 4.18
CA GLU A 367 -9.47 -24.07 4.28
C GLU A 367 -9.00 -22.78 4.97
N GLU A 368 -8.25 -22.90 6.07
CA GLU A 368 -7.59 -21.77 6.74
C GLU A 368 -6.56 -21.09 5.82
N CYS A 369 -5.78 -21.84 5.04
CA CYS A 369 -4.83 -21.29 4.09
C CYS A 369 -5.51 -20.46 2.99
N LEU A 370 -6.64 -20.93 2.47
CA LEU A 370 -7.44 -20.21 1.48
C LEU A 370 -8.04 -18.93 2.08
N GLU A 371 -8.40 -18.94 3.37
CA GLU A 371 -8.90 -17.76 4.08
C GLU A 371 -7.79 -16.75 4.42
N ILE A 372 -6.61 -17.21 4.82
CA ILE A 372 -5.53 -16.33 5.29
C ILE A 372 -4.66 -15.82 4.14
N TYR A 373 -4.25 -16.69 3.21
CA TYR A 373 -3.18 -16.38 2.26
C TYR A 373 -3.69 -15.95 0.87
N VAL A 374 -4.84 -16.45 0.41
CA VAL A 374 -5.44 -16.02 -0.87
C VAL A 374 -6.11 -14.67 -0.65
N PHE A 375 -5.56 -13.59 -1.22
CA PHE A 375 -6.10 -12.22 -1.12
C PHE A 375 -6.56 -11.82 0.30
N PRO A 376 -5.62 -11.58 1.24
CA PRO A 376 -5.94 -11.33 2.64
C PRO A 376 -6.88 -10.13 2.88
N GLY A 377 -6.88 -9.13 1.99
CA GLY A 377 -7.76 -7.96 2.07
C GLY A 377 -9.23 -8.24 1.70
N ILE A 378 -9.53 -9.43 1.15
CA ILE A 378 -10.87 -9.79 0.67
C ILE A 378 -11.44 -10.89 1.56
N SER A 379 -12.55 -10.60 2.23
CA SER A 379 -13.29 -11.55 3.05
C SER A 379 -14.15 -12.50 2.20
N GLY A 380 -14.20 -13.79 2.55
CA GLY A 380 -15.10 -14.79 1.93
C GLY A 380 -14.60 -15.43 0.63
N LEU A 381 -14.74 -16.76 0.53
CA LEU A 381 -14.21 -17.56 -0.58
C LEU A 381 -14.82 -17.19 -1.95
N ASN A 382 -16.12 -16.91 -2.01
CA ASN A 382 -16.79 -16.49 -3.25
C ASN A 382 -16.26 -15.15 -3.79
N ARG A 383 -15.93 -14.20 -2.90
CA ARG A 383 -15.38 -12.90 -3.30
C ARG A 383 -13.94 -13.06 -3.80
N LYS A 384 -13.16 -13.93 -3.15
CA LYS A 384 -11.83 -14.33 -3.62
C LYS A 384 -11.87 -15.01 -4.98
N ALA A 385 -12.86 -15.86 -5.24
CA ALA A 385 -13.07 -16.47 -6.56
C ALA A 385 -13.37 -15.41 -7.63
N ARG A 386 -14.18 -14.39 -7.33
CA ARG A 386 -14.41 -13.26 -8.25
C ARG A 386 -13.14 -12.47 -8.54
N PHE A 387 -12.33 -12.19 -7.52
CA PHE A 387 -11.07 -11.47 -7.73
C PHE A 387 -10.06 -12.31 -8.52
N LEU A 388 -10.02 -13.63 -8.29
CA LEU A 388 -9.28 -14.57 -9.12
C LEU A 388 -9.75 -14.53 -10.58
N ALA A 389 -11.06 -14.51 -10.81
CA ALA A 389 -11.65 -14.39 -12.15
C ALA A 389 -11.29 -13.06 -12.83
N TYR A 390 -11.31 -11.96 -12.09
CA TYR A 390 -10.84 -10.66 -12.58
C TYR A 390 -9.35 -10.69 -12.96
N MET A 391 -8.50 -11.37 -12.18
CA MET A 391 -7.10 -11.57 -12.55
C MET A 391 -6.96 -12.35 -13.86
N VAL A 392 -7.72 -13.45 -14.01
CA VAL A 392 -7.72 -14.25 -15.24
C VAL A 392 -8.19 -13.41 -16.43
N LYS A 393 -9.29 -12.66 -16.29
CA LYS A 393 -9.78 -11.71 -17.31
C LYS A 393 -8.69 -10.69 -17.68
N GLY A 394 -8.02 -10.11 -16.69
CA GLY A 394 -6.92 -9.15 -16.91
C GLY A 394 -5.75 -9.74 -17.70
N LEU A 395 -5.42 -11.01 -17.47
CA LEU A 395 -4.39 -11.73 -18.21
C LEU A 395 -4.83 -12.05 -19.65
N LEU A 396 -6.07 -12.50 -19.85
CA LEU A 396 -6.60 -12.82 -21.19
C LEU A 396 -6.72 -11.58 -22.07
N LEU A 397 -7.11 -10.45 -21.47
CA LEU A 397 -7.16 -9.15 -22.16
C LEU A 397 -5.77 -8.50 -22.30
N ALA A 398 -4.71 -9.06 -21.72
CA ALA A 398 -3.37 -8.48 -21.77
C ALA A 398 -2.80 -8.39 -23.19
N GLY A 399 -3.24 -9.25 -24.12
CA GLY A 399 -2.90 -9.11 -25.55
C GLY A 399 -3.47 -7.83 -26.21
N ARG A 400 -4.49 -7.22 -25.60
CA ARG A 400 -5.13 -5.95 -26.04
C ARG A 400 -4.72 -4.75 -25.18
N ARG A 401 -4.08 -4.99 -24.02
CA ARG A 401 -3.73 -3.96 -23.02
C ARG A 401 -2.21 -3.80 -22.93
N LYS A 402 -1.72 -2.57 -22.73
CA LYS A 402 -0.30 -2.32 -22.45
C LYS A 402 0.13 -2.98 -21.13
N CYS A 403 1.30 -3.63 -21.13
CA CYS A 403 1.91 -4.16 -19.91
C CYS A 403 2.17 -3.03 -18.90
N ASP A 404 2.14 -3.37 -17.60
CA ASP A 404 2.41 -2.37 -16.57
C ASP A 404 3.90 -2.00 -16.56
N ASN A 405 4.19 -0.70 -16.67
CA ASN A 405 5.55 -0.19 -16.56
C ASN A 405 5.97 -0.10 -15.09
N ARG A 406 7.11 -0.70 -14.74
CA ARG A 406 7.69 -0.68 -13.38
C ARG A 406 8.26 0.67 -13.00
N ASP A 407 8.69 1.46 -13.97
CA ASP A 407 9.34 2.75 -13.75
C ASP A 407 8.35 3.93 -13.72
N ASP A 408 7.11 3.69 -14.14
CA ASP A 408 6.02 4.66 -14.00
C ASP A 408 5.76 4.97 -12.52
N PHE A 409 5.91 6.25 -12.16
CA PHE A 409 5.74 6.75 -10.81
C PHE A 409 4.30 6.54 -10.27
N ARG A 410 3.30 6.36 -11.15
CA ARG A 410 1.93 5.94 -10.74
C ARG A 410 1.92 4.60 -10.01
N ASN A 411 2.85 3.72 -10.39
CA ASN A 411 3.01 2.39 -9.82
C ASN A 411 4.03 2.36 -8.67
N LYS A 412 4.42 3.53 -8.15
CA LYS A 412 5.36 3.67 -7.05
C LYS A 412 4.71 4.43 -5.88
N ARG A 413 5.27 4.25 -4.69
CA ARG A 413 4.90 4.95 -3.46
C ARG A 413 6.16 5.43 -2.76
N LEU A 414 6.04 6.50 -2.00
CA LEU A 414 7.11 7.03 -1.16
C LEU A 414 6.83 6.62 0.28
N GLU A 415 7.65 5.74 0.82
CA GLU A 415 7.65 5.44 2.25
C GLU A 415 8.41 6.55 2.98
N LEU A 416 7.70 7.24 3.89
CA LEU A 416 8.19 8.36 4.67
C LEU A 416 8.44 7.93 6.13
N ALA A 417 8.59 8.90 7.03
CA ALA A 417 8.86 8.67 8.45
C ALA A 417 7.85 7.69 9.10
N ASN A 418 6.57 7.80 8.74
CA ASN A 418 5.49 6.92 9.23
C ASN A 418 5.75 5.45 8.90
N GLU A 419 5.79 5.12 7.62
CA GLU A 419 5.87 3.75 7.13
C GLU A 419 7.19 3.10 7.57
N LEU A 420 8.27 3.88 7.59
CA LEU A 420 9.58 3.44 8.05
C LEU A 420 9.58 3.14 9.56
N LEU A 421 8.97 4.00 10.39
CA LEU A 421 8.86 3.75 11.82
C LEU A 421 7.92 2.56 12.11
N GLU A 422 6.77 2.51 11.46
CA GLU A 422 5.80 1.43 11.61
C GLU A 422 6.42 0.07 11.28
N ARG A 423 7.11 -0.05 10.14
CA ARG A 423 7.83 -1.28 9.76
C ARG A 423 8.88 -1.69 10.79
N HIS A 424 9.48 -0.74 11.48
CA HIS A 424 10.47 -1.01 12.52
C HIS A 424 9.86 -1.48 13.84
N PHE A 425 8.65 -1.04 14.18
CA PHE A 425 7.93 -1.45 15.38
C PHE A 425 7.05 -2.68 15.17
N GLN A 426 6.57 -2.92 13.94
CA GLN A 426 5.77 -4.11 13.64
C GLN A 426 6.64 -5.38 13.77
N PRO A 427 6.15 -6.42 14.47
CA PRO A 427 6.68 -7.76 14.29
C PRO A 427 6.49 -8.15 12.84
N GLU A 428 7.55 -8.61 12.17
CA GLU A 428 7.32 -9.64 11.18
C GLU A 428 6.66 -10.81 11.92
N HIS A 429 5.36 -11.01 11.68
CA HIS A 429 4.53 -12.04 12.28
C HIS A 429 5.24 -13.39 12.14
N GLY A 430 5.94 -13.81 13.19
CA GLY A 430 6.74 -15.05 13.24
C GLY A 430 8.19 -14.90 13.74
N HIS A 431 8.80 -13.71 13.78
CA HIS A 431 10.23 -13.56 14.10
C HIS A 431 10.57 -12.93 15.46
N ILE A 432 9.59 -12.40 16.21
CA ILE A 432 9.81 -12.04 17.63
C ILE A 432 10.11 -13.27 18.50
N ARG A 433 9.84 -14.49 18.02
CA ARG A 433 10.00 -15.70 18.84
C ARG A 433 11.44 -16.12 19.12
N THR A 434 12.47 -15.69 18.36
CA THR A 434 13.84 -16.21 18.59
C THR A 434 15.02 -15.33 18.20
N ARG A 435 14.87 -14.27 17.39
CA ARG A 435 16.03 -13.48 16.92
C ARG A 435 15.67 -12.00 16.92
N GLY A 436 16.41 -11.21 17.69
CA GLY A 436 16.18 -9.77 17.88
C GLY A 436 16.02 -8.99 16.56
N TRP A 437 15.41 -7.80 16.68
CA TRP A 437 15.08 -6.90 15.57
C TRP A 437 16.29 -6.63 14.66
N LYS A 438 16.22 -7.08 13.40
CA LYS A 438 17.24 -6.85 12.37
C LYS A 438 16.66 -6.08 11.18
N GLY A 439 16.26 -4.85 11.43
CA GLY A 439 16.14 -3.83 10.39
C GLY A 439 17.11 -2.70 10.73
N SER A 440 17.88 -2.21 9.76
CA SER A 440 18.60 -0.94 9.92
C SER A 440 17.77 0.16 9.27
N LEU A 441 17.28 1.12 10.06
CA LEU A 441 16.68 2.34 9.52
C LEU A 441 17.75 3.10 8.73
N VAL A 442 17.41 3.54 7.52
CA VAL A 442 18.28 4.41 6.73
C VAL A 442 18.08 5.85 7.20
N TRP A 443 19.02 6.32 8.02
CA TRP A 443 19.09 7.71 8.46
C TRP A 443 20.15 8.46 7.67
N LEU A 444 19.86 9.70 7.31
CA LEU A 444 20.87 10.66 6.83
C LEU A 444 21.23 11.61 7.96
N GLN A 445 22.52 11.79 8.23
CA GLN A 445 22.98 12.90 9.07
C GLN A 445 22.97 14.18 8.24
N LEU A 446 22.28 15.21 8.74
CA LEU A 446 22.24 16.52 8.07
C LEU A 446 23.60 17.20 8.22
N LEU A 447 24.13 17.72 7.11
CA LEU A 447 25.45 18.34 7.09
C LEU A 447 25.43 19.80 7.56
N GLY A 448 24.28 20.47 7.51
CA GLY A 448 24.10 21.83 8.04
C GLY A 448 24.98 22.90 7.39
N THR A 449 25.49 22.66 6.17
CA THR A 449 26.45 23.57 5.50
C THR A 449 25.81 24.88 5.05
N ASN A 450 24.60 24.81 4.50
CA ASN A 450 23.76 25.96 4.20
C ASN A 450 22.27 25.57 4.24
N PRO A 451 21.34 26.53 4.40
CA PRO A 451 19.91 26.22 4.51
C PRO A 451 19.34 25.48 3.29
N LEU A 452 19.76 25.84 2.07
CA LEU A 452 19.27 25.21 0.84
C LEU A 452 19.66 23.73 0.74
N GLN A 453 20.87 23.38 1.15
CA GLN A 453 21.37 22.02 1.17
C GLN A 453 20.58 21.18 2.19
N THR A 454 20.33 21.72 3.38
CA THR A 454 19.49 21.08 4.39
C THR A 454 18.08 20.81 3.85
N MET A 455 17.49 21.78 3.14
CA MET A 455 16.19 21.61 2.50
C MET A 455 16.19 20.55 1.40
N ALA A 456 17.23 20.51 0.57
CA ALA A 456 17.40 19.49 -0.45
C ALA A 456 17.55 18.09 0.17
N GLU A 457 18.29 17.96 1.28
CA GLU A 457 18.45 16.71 2.03
C GLU A 457 17.13 16.22 2.65
N LEU A 458 16.30 17.13 3.17
CA LEU A 458 14.98 16.81 3.75
C LEU A 458 13.94 16.39 2.70
N ARG A 459 14.13 16.81 1.45
CA ARG A 459 13.31 16.43 0.28
C ARG A 459 13.89 15.28 -0.54
N ARG A 460 14.95 14.64 -0.05
CA ARG A 460 15.60 13.52 -0.75
C ARG A 460 14.73 12.27 -0.72
N ALA A 461 14.62 11.64 -1.88
CA ALA A 461 14.03 10.34 -2.08
C ALA A 461 15.05 9.38 -2.70
N SER A 462 14.97 8.10 -2.34
CA SER A 462 15.87 7.06 -2.84
C SER A 462 15.08 5.85 -3.30
N GLN A 463 15.34 5.43 -4.53
CA GLN A 463 14.85 4.18 -5.09
C GLN A 463 15.79 3.04 -4.71
N GLN A 464 15.29 2.07 -3.94
CA GLN A 464 16.04 0.86 -3.65
C GLN A 464 15.93 -0.10 -4.83
N VAL A 465 17.06 -0.41 -5.46
CA VAL A 465 17.15 -1.41 -6.52
C VAL A 465 18.01 -2.56 -6.03
N GLN A 466 17.50 -3.80 -6.14
CA GLN A 466 18.32 -4.98 -5.93
C GLN A 466 19.33 -5.06 -7.08
N TYR A 467 20.62 -4.99 -6.74
CA TYR A 467 21.75 -4.86 -7.67
C TYR A 467 21.91 -6.01 -8.68
N MET A 468 21.03 -7.02 -8.66
CA MET A 468 21.05 -8.16 -9.57
C MET A 468 20.12 -7.93 -10.78
N GLY A 469 20.59 -7.15 -11.76
CA GLY A 469 19.94 -6.99 -13.06
C GLY A 469 20.56 -5.88 -13.91
N LYS A 470 20.22 -5.80 -15.20
CA LYS A 470 20.54 -4.64 -16.06
C LYS A 470 19.83 -3.40 -15.48
N VAL A 471 20.51 -2.67 -14.59
CA VAL A 471 20.03 -1.45 -13.88
C VAL A 471 19.78 -0.27 -14.84
N GLY A 472 19.83 -0.47 -16.15
CA GLY A 472 19.77 0.59 -17.15
C GLY A 472 18.50 1.41 -17.05
N ASP A 473 17.32 0.77 -17.01
CA ASP A 473 16.04 1.48 -17.19
C ASP A 473 15.65 2.35 -15.99
N ALA A 474 15.86 1.85 -14.77
CA ALA A 474 15.43 2.52 -13.53
C ALA A 474 16.13 3.88 -13.27
N ARG A 475 17.30 4.10 -13.89
CA ARG A 475 18.09 5.34 -13.72
C ARG A 475 17.61 6.46 -14.62
N TYR A 476 16.95 6.14 -15.74
CA TYR A 476 16.52 7.16 -16.68
C TYR A 476 15.32 7.96 -16.14
N PRO A 477 15.22 9.24 -16.49
CA PRO A 477 14.04 10.02 -16.18
C PRO A 477 12.83 9.47 -16.95
N HIS A 478 11.83 9.00 -16.23
CA HIS A 478 10.53 8.63 -16.80
C HIS A 478 9.62 9.87 -16.89
N PRO A 479 8.81 10.05 -17.96
CA PRO A 479 7.91 11.21 -18.10
C PRO A 479 6.96 11.42 -16.92
N SER A 480 6.55 10.34 -16.24
CA SER A 480 5.69 10.41 -15.05
C SER A 480 6.31 11.12 -13.84
N HIS A 481 7.62 11.41 -13.87
CA HIS A 481 8.29 12.19 -12.81
C HIS A 481 7.94 13.68 -12.87
N TRP A 482 7.44 14.18 -14.01
CA TRP A 482 7.10 15.58 -14.19
C TRP A 482 6.20 16.10 -13.06
N GLY A 483 6.58 17.23 -12.48
CA GLY A 483 5.88 17.86 -11.34
C GLY A 483 5.99 17.14 -9.99
N LYS A 484 6.60 15.94 -9.92
CA LYS A 484 6.69 15.12 -8.70
C LYS A 484 8.12 15.00 -8.18
N VAL A 485 9.07 14.74 -9.06
CA VAL A 485 10.48 14.52 -8.72
C VAL A 485 11.36 15.30 -9.68
N CYS A 486 12.40 15.95 -9.16
CA CYS A 486 13.39 16.65 -9.96
C CYS A 486 14.36 15.65 -10.59
N PHE A 487 14.44 15.63 -11.92
CA PHE A 487 15.35 14.76 -12.67
C PHE A 487 16.77 15.31 -12.76
N LEU A 488 16.96 16.62 -12.58
CA LEU A 488 18.29 17.26 -12.59
C LEU A 488 19.01 17.10 -11.25
N SER A 489 18.26 16.99 -10.15
CA SER A 489 18.83 16.94 -8.80
C SER A 489 19.07 15.49 -8.37
N THR A 490 20.14 14.92 -8.90
CA THR A 490 20.63 13.58 -8.59
C THR A 490 22.16 13.62 -8.42
N PRO A 491 22.75 12.86 -7.49
CA PRO A 491 24.20 12.84 -7.33
C PRO A 491 24.87 12.10 -8.48
N ASP A 492 26.08 12.52 -8.84
CA ASP A 492 26.90 11.82 -9.82
C ASP A 492 27.40 10.46 -9.30
N GLY A 493 27.75 9.57 -10.22
CA GLY A 493 28.31 8.26 -9.92
C GLY A 493 27.26 7.18 -9.70
N GLU A 494 27.51 6.30 -8.74
CA GLU A 494 26.73 5.06 -8.55
C GLU A 494 25.26 5.31 -8.22
N ASN A 495 24.95 6.42 -7.56
CA ASN A 495 23.60 6.79 -7.14
C ASN A 495 22.84 7.65 -8.17
N CYS A 496 23.45 7.95 -9.32
CA CYS A 496 22.83 8.75 -10.37
C CYS A 496 21.56 8.07 -10.88
N GLY A 497 20.45 8.82 -10.84
CA GLY A 497 19.12 8.33 -11.21
C GLY A 497 18.44 7.45 -10.16
N LEU A 498 19.09 7.13 -9.04
CA LEU A 498 18.51 6.33 -7.94
C LEU A 498 18.20 7.20 -6.72
N VAL A 499 19.03 8.20 -6.45
CA VAL A 499 18.77 9.22 -5.44
C VAL A 499 18.31 10.47 -6.16
N LYS A 500 17.13 10.97 -5.80
CA LYS A 500 16.48 12.12 -6.44
C LYS A 500 15.92 13.04 -5.36
N ASN A 501 15.61 14.27 -5.71
CA ASN A 501 14.88 15.18 -4.83
C ASN A 501 13.45 15.38 -5.31
N MET A 502 12.50 15.44 -4.40
CA MET A 502 11.11 15.76 -4.75
C MET A 502 11.00 17.18 -5.33
N ALA A 503 10.11 17.35 -6.30
CA ALA A 503 9.81 18.65 -6.89
C ALA A 503 9.28 19.62 -5.82
N VAL A 504 9.52 20.92 -5.97
CA VAL A 504 9.19 21.93 -4.94
C VAL A 504 7.70 21.92 -4.58
N THR A 505 6.83 21.74 -5.57
CA THR A 505 5.36 21.62 -5.40
C THR A 505 4.90 20.17 -5.14
N GLY A 506 5.81 19.21 -5.11
CA GLY A 506 5.49 17.81 -4.85
C GLY A 506 4.98 17.63 -3.43
N LEU A 507 3.74 17.16 -3.31
CA LEU A 507 3.11 16.76 -2.05
C LEU A 507 3.00 15.24 -1.99
N VAL A 508 3.05 14.69 -0.78
CA VAL A 508 2.87 13.26 -0.53
C VAL A 508 1.63 13.10 0.33
N SER A 509 0.68 12.31 -0.17
CA SER A 509 -0.51 11.93 0.57
C SER A 509 -0.11 11.09 1.78
N THR A 510 -0.60 11.46 2.96
CA THR A 510 -0.60 10.57 4.14
C THR A 510 -1.86 9.71 4.10
N ASP A 511 -1.77 8.43 4.47
CA ASP A 511 -2.92 7.50 4.43
C ASP A 511 -4.14 8.09 5.15
N VAL A 512 -5.22 8.35 4.40
CA VAL A 512 -6.55 8.67 4.95
C VAL A 512 -7.18 7.38 5.42
N SER A 513 -6.57 6.78 6.45
CA SER A 513 -7.03 5.54 7.06
C SER A 513 -7.96 5.79 8.24
N ASN A 514 -8.62 6.96 8.24
CA ASN A 514 -9.73 7.21 9.13
C ASN A 514 -10.96 6.52 8.51
N ALA A 515 -11.40 5.43 9.14
CA ALA A 515 -12.63 4.73 8.80
C ALA A 515 -13.88 5.65 8.77
N SER A 516 -13.78 6.86 9.34
CA SER A 516 -14.82 7.90 9.29
C SER A 516 -15.00 8.57 7.94
N GLU A 517 -14.07 8.42 6.99
CA GLU A 517 -14.13 9.00 5.64
C GLU A 517 -13.99 7.91 4.55
N SER A 518 -14.59 6.74 4.78
CA SER A 518 -14.77 5.82 3.66
C SER A 518 -15.59 6.52 2.59
N ILE A 519 -15.09 6.60 1.36
CA ILE A 519 -15.86 7.13 0.22
C ILE A 519 -16.96 6.16 -0.21
N LEU A 520 -16.95 4.93 0.32
CA LEU A 520 -17.86 3.85 -0.08
C LEU A 520 -19.35 4.15 0.17
N PRO A 521 -19.78 4.73 1.31
CA PRO A 521 -21.16 5.16 1.51
C PRO A 521 -21.57 6.21 0.47
N THR A 522 -20.73 7.21 0.21
CA THR A 522 -20.98 8.21 -0.86
C THR A 522 -21.12 7.54 -2.21
N LEU A 523 -20.25 6.56 -2.51
CA LEU A 523 -20.32 5.78 -3.74
C LEU A 523 -21.59 4.92 -3.83
N LEU A 524 -22.09 4.39 -2.71
CA LEU A 524 -23.37 3.64 -2.65
C LEU A 524 -24.55 4.57 -2.91
N ASP A 525 -24.55 5.76 -2.30
CA ASP A 525 -25.59 6.78 -2.44
C ASP A 525 -25.68 7.32 -3.87
N CYS A 526 -24.56 7.36 -4.61
CA CYS A 526 -24.51 7.67 -6.05
C CYS A 526 -25.10 6.57 -6.96
N GLY A 527 -25.94 5.68 -6.43
CA GLY A 527 -26.65 4.67 -7.22
C GLY A 527 -25.80 3.46 -7.62
N LYS A 528 -24.66 3.23 -6.98
CA LYS A 528 -23.92 1.99 -7.20
C LYS A 528 -24.69 0.83 -6.57
N GLN A 529 -24.98 -0.20 -7.37
CA GLN A 529 -25.70 -1.38 -6.90
C GLN A 529 -24.74 -2.52 -6.51
N ARG A 530 -24.99 -3.11 -5.34
CA ARG A 530 -24.33 -4.32 -4.83
C ARG A 530 -24.75 -5.54 -5.68
N GLN A 531 -23.86 -6.12 -6.49
CA GLN A 531 -24.20 -7.19 -7.45
C GLN A 531 -24.28 -8.60 -6.80
N SER A 532 -25.49 -9.15 -6.69
CA SER A 532 -25.71 -10.54 -6.28
C SER A 532 -25.49 -11.57 -7.41
N LEU A 533 -25.17 -12.82 -7.05
CA LEU A 533 -25.16 -13.94 -8.01
C LEU A 533 -26.54 -14.06 -8.66
N PRO A 534 -26.65 -14.26 -9.98
CA PRO A 534 -27.93 -14.61 -10.58
C PRO A 534 -28.40 -15.95 -10.01
N LYS A 535 -29.41 -15.91 -9.13
CA LYS A 535 -30.19 -17.10 -8.80
C LYS A 535 -30.92 -17.50 -10.08
N ARG A 536 -30.47 -18.59 -10.70
CA ARG A 536 -31.11 -19.36 -11.79
C ARG A 536 -31.93 -18.54 -12.81
N SER A 537 -31.46 -18.56 -14.05
CA SER A 537 -32.23 -18.33 -15.28
C SER A 537 -32.99 -16.99 -15.35
N THR A 538 -32.28 -15.91 -15.67
CA THR A 538 -32.82 -14.84 -16.51
C THR A 538 -31.73 -14.35 -17.45
N GLY A 539 -32.06 -14.21 -18.72
CA GLY A 539 -31.12 -14.07 -19.82
C GLY A 539 -30.28 -12.79 -19.83
N PHE A 540 -29.31 -12.84 -20.74
CA PHE A 540 -28.46 -11.76 -21.23
C PHE A 540 -29.11 -10.37 -21.12
N THR A 541 -28.43 -9.46 -20.41
CA THR A 541 -28.53 -8.02 -20.67
C THR A 541 -27.13 -7.41 -20.57
N GLU A 542 -26.57 -7.08 -21.73
CA GLU A 542 -25.48 -6.16 -22.06
C GLU A 542 -24.42 -5.85 -20.97
N ASN A 543 -23.19 -6.29 -21.27
CA ASN A 543 -21.97 -6.14 -20.47
C ASN A 543 -21.32 -4.74 -20.63
N GLU A 544 -22.03 -3.67 -20.26
CA GLU A 544 -21.44 -2.33 -20.19
C GLU A 544 -21.43 -1.81 -18.75
N GLY A 545 -20.62 -2.48 -17.92
CA GLY A 545 -20.44 -2.11 -16.53
C GLY A 545 -19.00 -1.82 -16.14
N TRP A 546 -18.79 -0.67 -15.47
CA TRP A 546 -17.48 -0.27 -14.94
C TRP A 546 -17.21 -0.94 -13.58
N THR A 547 -16.02 -1.52 -13.42
CA THR A 547 -15.56 -2.09 -12.14
C THR A 547 -14.87 -1.01 -11.32
N ALA A 548 -15.42 -0.68 -10.15
CA ALA A 548 -14.78 0.22 -9.20
C ALA A 548 -13.82 -0.57 -8.28
N MET A 549 -12.62 -0.03 -8.07
CA MET A 549 -11.65 -0.56 -7.11
C MET A 549 -11.28 0.54 -6.11
N ASN A 550 -11.15 0.18 -4.83
CA ASN A 550 -10.67 1.07 -3.79
C ASN A 550 -9.38 0.49 -3.20
N ASP A 551 -8.28 1.25 -3.21
CA ASP A 551 -6.96 0.79 -2.75
C ASP A 551 -6.44 -0.52 -3.37
N GLY A 552 -6.90 -0.86 -4.58
CA GLY A 552 -6.52 -2.10 -5.26
C GLY A 552 -7.29 -3.35 -4.78
N ASP A 553 -8.13 -3.20 -3.75
CA ASP A 553 -9.12 -4.18 -3.37
C ASP A 553 -10.47 -3.85 -4.06
N VAL A 554 -11.23 -4.90 -4.38
CA VAL A 554 -12.64 -4.73 -4.73
C VAL A 554 -13.34 -4.43 -3.41
N SER A 555 -13.77 -3.18 -3.21
CA SER A 555 -14.08 -2.62 -1.90
C SER A 555 -15.10 -3.39 -1.06
N ASP A 556 -14.82 -3.46 0.25
CA ASP A 556 -15.61 -4.07 1.33
C ASP A 556 -16.01 -3.03 2.40
N VAL A 557 -17.06 -3.33 3.19
CA VAL A 557 -17.25 -2.95 4.61
C VAL A 557 -18.18 -4.00 5.26
N GLY A 558 -17.72 -4.70 6.31
CA GLY A 558 -18.56 -5.42 7.31
C GLY A 558 -19.18 -4.43 8.32
N ASP A 559 -20.30 -4.68 9.00
CA ASP A 559 -20.61 -5.87 9.79
C ASP A 559 -22.11 -5.94 10.14
N ASN A 560 -22.59 -7.11 10.56
CA ASN A 560 -23.89 -7.39 11.22
C ASN A 560 -25.20 -7.11 10.47
N THR A 561 -25.59 -8.02 9.59
CA THR A 561 -26.95 -8.61 9.57
C THR A 561 -26.89 -9.89 8.75
N ASP A 562 -27.49 -10.96 9.25
CA ASP A 562 -27.77 -12.18 8.47
C ASP A 562 -28.37 -11.83 7.10
N GLY A 563 -27.58 -11.96 6.03
CA GLY A 563 -28.05 -11.63 4.68
C GLY A 563 -26.93 -11.48 3.65
N ASP A 564 -26.83 -12.47 2.76
CA ASP A 564 -25.98 -12.50 1.56
C ASP A 564 -26.00 -11.18 0.77
N THR A 565 -25.01 -10.29 0.95
CA THR A 565 -24.90 -9.03 0.17
C THR A 565 -23.45 -8.68 -0.24
N TRP A 566 -23.33 -8.05 -1.42
CA TRP A 566 -22.17 -8.10 -2.36
C TRP A 566 -21.58 -6.71 -2.73
N PRO A 567 -20.44 -6.57 -3.46
CA PRO A 567 -19.88 -5.27 -3.90
C PRO A 567 -20.39 -4.74 -5.27
N LEU A 568 -19.96 -3.51 -5.63
CA LEU A 568 -20.63 -2.53 -6.53
C LEU A 568 -20.20 -2.54 -8.03
N VAL A 569 -21.16 -2.43 -8.98
CA VAL A 569 -20.92 -2.19 -10.42
C VAL A 569 -21.92 -1.13 -10.96
N TRP A 570 -21.47 -0.23 -11.85
CA TRP A 570 -22.31 0.79 -12.53
C TRP A 570 -22.71 0.34 -13.93
N ARG A 571 -23.91 0.70 -14.41
CA ARG A 571 -24.34 0.66 -15.83
C ARG A 571 -24.44 2.11 -16.35
N HIS A 572 -23.72 2.40 -17.45
CA HIS A 572 -23.80 3.58 -18.34
C HIS A 572 -23.66 5.01 -17.78
N GLY A 573 -22.61 5.71 -18.26
CA GLY A 573 -22.67 7.13 -18.63
C GLY A 573 -22.32 8.19 -17.57
N ALA A 574 -21.03 8.33 -17.22
CA ALA A 574 -20.43 9.61 -16.80
C ALA A 574 -18.90 9.48 -16.74
N VAL A 575 -18.21 10.04 -17.72
CA VAL A 575 -16.87 10.58 -17.50
C VAL A 575 -17.10 11.78 -16.59
N VAL A 576 -16.73 11.67 -15.31
CA VAL A 576 -16.53 12.88 -14.51
C VAL A 576 -15.21 13.44 -14.98
N ASP A 577 -15.32 14.36 -15.92
CA ASP A 577 -14.22 15.19 -16.35
C ASP A 577 -13.76 16.02 -15.14
N ASP A 578 -12.48 15.96 -14.80
CA ASP A 578 -11.87 16.57 -13.60
C ASP A 578 -11.91 18.13 -13.62
N LYS A 579 -12.63 18.74 -14.57
CA LYS A 579 -12.80 20.19 -14.70
C LYS A 579 -13.85 20.78 -13.72
N GLU A 580 -14.75 19.99 -13.13
CA GLU A 580 -15.74 20.53 -12.17
C GLU A 580 -15.26 20.60 -10.71
N ALA A 581 -14.10 20.04 -10.36
CA ALA A 581 -13.54 20.09 -9.00
C ALA A 581 -12.75 21.39 -8.69
N LEU A 582 -12.65 22.31 -9.65
CA LEU A 582 -11.96 23.61 -9.52
C LEU A 582 -12.91 24.81 -9.46
N LYS A 583 -14.16 24.63 -9.01
CA LYS A 583 -14.97 25.79 -8.59
C LYS A 583 -14.46 26.24 -7.21
N PRO A 584 -13.96 27.48 -7.06
CA PRO A 584 -13.61 28.01 -5.74
C PRO A 584 -14.85 27.94 -4.83
N PRO A 585 -14.70 27.74 -3.52
CA PRO A 585 -15.84 27.73 -2.62
C PRO A 585 -16.59 29.06 -2.79
N LEU A 586 -17.87 28.97 -3.16
CA LEU A 586 -18.79 30.08 -3.13
C LEU A 586 -18.74 30.66 -1.72
N VAL A 587 -18.06 31.80 -1.58
CA VAL A 587 -18.16 32.67 -0.43
C VAL A 587 -19.63 33.06 -0.34
N LEU A 588 -20.34 32.45 0.60
CA LEU A 588 -21.64 32.94 1.05
C LEU A 588 -21.41 34.34 1.62
N SER A 589 -21.54 35.34 0.75
CA SER A 589 -21.56 36.73 1.17
C SER A 589 -22.82 36.94 2.00
N GLU A 590 -22.63 37.08 3.31
CA GLU A 590 -23.62 37.68 4.19
C GLU A 590 -23.97 39.05 3.63
N ARG A 591 -25.15 39.17 3.01
CA ARG A 591 -25.76 40.46 2.73
C ARG A 591 -26.02 41.15 4.07
N ARG A 592 -25.09 42.02 4.47
CA ARG A 592 -25.35 43.13 5.39
C ARG A 592 -26.53 43.92 4.84
N ARG A 593 -27.72 43.72 5.41
CA ARG A 593 -28.76 44.74 5.43
C ARG A 593 -28.34 45.80 6.43
N LYS A 594 -28.22 47.05 5.98
CA LYS A 594 -28.50 48.29 6.72
C LYS A 594 -28.52 49.45 5.72
N PRO A 595 -29.28 50.54 5.97
CA PRO A 595 -30.15 50.79 7.12
C PRO A 595 -31.52 50.11 6.99
#